data_AF-A0A366XM20-F1
#
_entry.id   AF-A0A366XM20-F1
#
_cell.length_a   1.000
_cell.length_b   1.000
_cell.length_c   1.000
_cell.angle_alpha   90.00
_cell.angle_beta   90.00
_cell.angle_gamma   90.00
#
_symmetry.space_group_name_H-M   'P 1'
#
loop_
_entity.id
_entity.type
_entity.pdbx_description
1 polymer ?
#
loop_
_entity_poly.entity_id
_entity_poly.type
_entity_poly.pdbx_seq_one_letter_code
_entity_poly.pdbx_strand_id
1 'polypeptide(L)'
;MCRNFHKFCNQLGKRYNNRSTISVSDEYDVQDLLHSIFKLHFNDVRAEEYTPSYAGGASRIDFLLSDEELAIEVKKTRAGLKDKSIGEQLIIDTGRYSAHPKCKKLICFVYDPELLIKNPEGIENDLSKSSNGIDVQVIISPKGN
;
A
#
# COMPACT_ATOMS: atom_id res chain seq x y z
N MET A 1 -1.28 -6.05 -9.40
CA MET A 1 -1.96 -4.74 -9.49
C MET A 1 -1.00 -3.62 -9.08
N CYS A 2 -0.46 -3.62 -7.86
CA CYS A 2 0.47 -2.60 -7.33
C CYS A 2 1.66 -2.26 -8.25
N ARG A 3 2.41 -3.25 -8.77
CA ARG A 3 3.56 -3.01 -9.67
C ARG A 3 3.23 -2.28 -10.98
N ASN A 4 1.95 -2.30 -11.39
CA ASN A 4 1.48 -1.62 -12.60
C ASN A 4 0.68 -0.35 -12.27
N PHE A 5 0.58 0.05 -10.99
CA PHE A 5 -0.20 1.22 -10.58
C PHE A 5 0.32 2.51 -11.22
N HIS A 6 1.64 2.71 -11.28
CA HIS A 6 2.20 3.87 -11.96
C HIS A 6 1.84 3.93 -13.46
N LYS A 7 1.81 2.78 -14.15
CA LYS A 7 1.36 2.71 -15.55
C LYS A 7 -0.12 3.08 -15.69
N PHE A 8 -0.95 2.65 -14.75
CA PHE A 8 -2.36 3.05 -14.67
C PHE A 8 -2.50 4.57 -14.51
N CYS A 9 -1.79 5.19 -13.56
CA CYS A 9 -1.81 6.65 -13.37
C CYS A 9 -1.34 7.41 -14.63
N ASN A 10 -0.25 6.96 -15.26
CA ASN A 10 0.25 7.55 -16.50
C ASN A 10 -0.76 7.46 -17.65
N GLN A 11 -1.51 6.36 -17.75
CA GLN A 11 -2.56 6.21 -18.76
C GLN A 11 -3.77 7.11 -18.44
N LEU A 12 -4.14 7.24 -17.16
CA LEU A 12 -5.23 8.10 -16.71
C LEU A 12 -4.96 9.57 -17.07
N GLY A 13 -3.70 10.01 -17.02
CA GLY A 13 -3.27 11.35 -17.45
C GLY A 13 -3.34 11.60 -18.97
N LYS A 14 -3.40 10.57 -19.81
CA LYS A 14 -3.48 10.71 -21.28
C LYS A 14 -4.92 10.91 -21.74
N ARG A 15 -5.47 12.10 -21.48
CA ARG A 15 -6.85 12.45 -21.79
C ARG A 15 -6.98 13.15 -23.14
N TYR A 16 -8.05 12.83 -23.87
CA TYR A 16 -8.43 13.56 -25.09
C TYR A 16 -8.66 15.03 -24.79
N ASN A 17 -8.18 15.92 -25.67
CA ASN A 17 -8.38 17.37 -25.62
C ASN A 17 -7.99 18.03 -24.28
N ASN A 18 -6.87 17.60 -23.68
CA ASN A 18 -6.30 18.17 -22.45
C ASN A 18 -7.30 18.25 -21.28
N ARG A 19 -8.25 17.32 -21.20
CA ARG A 19 -9.21 17.26 -20.09
C ARG A 19 -8.48 17.02 -18.77
N SER A 20 -9.02 17.61 -17.70
CA SER A 20 -8.54 17.35 -16.35
C SER A 20 -8.67 15.87 -15.97
N THR A 21 -7.76 15.44 -15.10
CA THR A 21 -7.70 14.09 -14.54
C THR A 21 -7.59 14.16 -13.02
N ILE A 22 -7.75 13.02 -12.37
CA ILE A 22 -7.48 12.88 -10.93
C ILE A 22 -5.98 13.07 -10.70
N SER A 23 -5.63 14.00 -9.82
CA SER A 23 -4.25 14.19 -9.33
C SER A 23 -3.96 13.17 -8.25
N VAL A 24 -2.76 12.57 -8.26
CA VAL A 24 -2.32 11.64 -7.19
C VAL A 24 -1.30 12.36 -6.34
N SER A 25 -1.80 13.13 -5.36
CA SER A 25 -1.02 14.06 -4.56
C SER A 25 -0.59 13.45 -3.23
N ASP A 26 -1.43 12.62 -2.62
CA ASP A 26 -1.13 11.94 -1.34
C ASP A 26 -1.51 10.45 -1.35
N GLU A 27 -1.44 9.82 -0.17
CA GLU A 27 -1.75 8.40 -0.01
C GLU A 27 -3.25 8.09 -0.16
N TYR A 28 -4.14 9.02 0.18
CA TYR A 28 -5.58 8.83 0.03
C TYR A 28 -5.99 8.80 -1.45
N ASP A 29 -5.36 9.62 -2.29
CA ASP A 29 -5.58 9.54 -3.76
C ASP A 29 -5.14 8.17 -4.32
N VAL A 30 -4.06 7.59 -3.77
CA VAL A 30 -3.61 6.25 -4.14
C VAL A 30 -4.64 5.21 -3.70
N GLN A 31 -5.16 5.35 -2.48
CA GLN A 31 -6.19 4.47 -1.93
C GLN A 31 -7.47 4.51 -2.79
N ASP A 32 -8.00 5.68 -3.12
CA ASP A 32 -9.23 5.82 -3.93
C ASP A 32 -9.12 5.12 -5.30
N LEU A 33 -7.98 5.31 -5.96
CA LEU A 33 -7.71 4.68 -7.25
C LEU A 33 -7.54 3.16 -7.10
N LEU A 34 -6.80 2.68 -6.10
CA LEU A 34 -6.65 1.25 -5.84
C LEU A 34 -7.98 0.59 -5.48
N HIS A 35 -8.79 1.24 -4.66
CA HIS A 35 -10.11 0.75 -4.26
C HIS A 35 -10.99 0.51 -5.49
N SER A 36 -10.99 1.46 -6.41
CA SER A 36 -11.69 1.34 -7.69
C SER A 36 -11.23 0.12 -8.49
N ILE A 37 -9.91 -0.14 -8.53
CA ILE A 37 -9.37 -1.32 -9.20
C ILE A 37 -9.73 -2.60 -8.43
N PHE A 38 -9.63 -2.62 -7.10
CA PHE A 38 -9.97 -3.79 -6.28
C PHE A 38 -11.44 -4.19 -6.43
N LYS A 39 -12.38 -3.24 -6.47
CA LYS A 39 -13.80 -3.50 -6.70
C LYS A 39 -14.11 -4.17 -8.04
N LEU A 40 -13.20 -4.11 -9.02
CA LEU A 40 -13.36 -4.83 -10.29
C LEU A 40 -12.97 -6.32 -10.19
N HIS A 41 -12.20 -6.70 -9.18
CA HIS A 41 -11.56 -8.02 -9.11
C HIS A 41 -11.94 -8.83 -7.87
N PHE A 42 -12.45 -8.18 -6.82
CA PHE A 42 -12.72 -8.80 -5.53
C PHE A 42 -14.14 -8.44 -5.04
N ASN A 43 -14.81 -9.41 -4.42
CA ASN A 43 -16.20 -9.26 -3.98
C ASN A 43 -16.32 -8.54 -2.63
N ASP A 44 -15.52 -8.93 -1.61
CA ASP A 44 -15.51 -8.32 -0.28
C ASP A 44 -14.25 -7.47 -0.07
N VAL A 45 -14.30 -6.24 -0.59
CA VAL A 45 -13.30 -5.18 -0.35
C VAL A 45 -13.79 -4.26 0.75
N ARG A 46 -13.11 -4.28 1.90
CA ARG A 46 -13.38 -3.40 3.05
C ARG A 46 -12.28 -2.35 3.14
N ALA A 47 -12.64 -1.10 2.94
CA ALA A 47 -11.73 0.01 3.20
C ALA A 47 -11.79 0.36 4.69
N GLU A 48 -10.68 0.84 5.23
CA GLU A 48 -10.62 1.41 6.57
C GLU A 48 -11.05 0.42 7.70
N GLU A 49 -10.69 -0.86 7.58
CA GLU A 49 -11.08 -1.92 8.53
C GLU A 49 -10.30 -1.80 9.86
N TYR A 50 -10.99 -1.81 10.99
CA TYR A 50 -10.37 -1.70 12.31
C TYR A 50 -9.67 -2.98 12.75
N THR A 51 -8.49 -2.85 13.36
CA THR A 51 -7.80 -3.96 14.03
C THR A 51 -8.16 -4.05 15.52
N PRO A 52 -8.15 -5.26 16.10
CA PRO A 52 -8.10 -5.40 17.55
C PRO A 52 -6.89 -4.65 18.13
N SER A 53 -6.99 -4.23 19.39
CA SER A 53 -5.88 -3.56 20.07
C SER A 53 -4.64 -4.46 20.09
N TYR A 54 -3.52 -3.91 19.63
CA TYR A 54 -2.20 -4.55 19.62
C TYR A 54 -1.20 -3.64 20.33
N ALA A 55 -0.50 -4.17 21.33
CA ALA A 55 0.44 -3.41 22.17
C ALA A 55 -0.16 -2.09 22.71
N GLY A 56 -1.47 -2.08 23.03
CA GLY A 56 -2.18 -0.92 23.56
C GLY A 56 -2.66 0.08 22.51
N GLY A 57 -2.48 -0.18 21.21
CA GLY A 57 -2.98 0.66 20.12
C GLY A 57 -3.90 -0.10 19.17
N ALA A 58 -4.98 0.54 18.74
CA ALA A 58 -5.77 0.10 17.59
C ALA A 58 -5.28 0.83 16.33
N SER A 59 -5.31 0.14 15.20
CA SER A 59 -5.07 0.74 13.88
C SER A 59 -6.19 0.42 12.92
N ARG A 60 -6.10 1.01 11.75
CA ARG A 60 -7.07 0.87 10.69
C ARG A 60 -6.31 0.45 9.44
N ILE A 61 -6.63 -0.74 8.93
CA ILE A 61 -6.05 -1.27 7.69
C ILE A 61 -6.68 -0.50 6.54
N ASP A 62 -5.85 -0.03 5.59
CA ASP A 62 -6.35 0.71 4.44
C ASP A 62 -7.33 -0.14 3.62
N PHE A 63 -6.96 -1.38 3.29
CA PHE A 63 -7.86 -2.36 2.68
C PHE A 63 -7.72 -3.75 3.26
N LEU A 64 -8.86 -4.39 3.51
CA LEU A 64 -8.96 -5.82 3.73
C LEU A 64 -9.75 -6.45 2.58
N LEU A 65 -9.10 -7.33 1.82
CA LEU A 65 -9.73 -8.25 0.87
C LEU A 65 -10.12 -9.50 1.67
N SER A 66 -11.37 -9.53 2.12
CA SER A 66 -11.80 -10.37 3.25
C SER A 66 -11.85 -11.86 2.92
N ASP A 67 -12.15 -12.21 1.67
CA ASP A 67 -12.23 -13.59 1.19
C ASP A 67 -10.83 -14.14 0.85
N GLU A 68 -9.90 -13.24 0.55
CA GLU A 68 -8.51 -13.51 0.21
C GLU A 68 -7.58 -13.52 1.43
N GLU A 69 -8.12 -13.20 2.60
CA GLU A 69 -7.39 -13.01 3.87
C GLU A 69 -6.14 -12.11 3.72
N LEU A 70 -6.29 -11.06 2.89
CA LEU A 70 -5.22 -10.20 2.44
C LEU A 70 -5.48 -8.76 2.86
N ALA A 71 -4.60 -8.23 3.71
CA ALA A 71 -4.53 -6.81 4.03
C ALA A 71 -3.61 -6.09 3.03
N ILE A 72 -3.95 -4.84 2.70
CA ILE A 72 -3.10 -3.94 1.92
C ILE A 72 -2.94 -2.66 2.72
N GLU A 73 -1.68 -2.30 2.94
CA GLU A 73 -1.26 -1.00 3.47
C GLU A 73 -0.73 -0.14 2.33
N VAL A 74 -1.14 1.12 2.26
CA VAL A 74 -0.78 2.04 1.19
C VAL A 74 0.00 3.21 1.76
N LYS A 75 1.16 3.49 1.19
CA LYS A 75 1.92 4.72 1.45
C LYS A 75 2.19 5.43 0.12
N LYS A 76 2.24 6.77 0.13
CA LYS A 76 2.86 7.57 -0.93
C LYS A 76 4.08 8.28 -0.36
N THR A 77 5.20 8.25 -1.09
CA THR A 77 6.38 9.01 -0.69
C THR A 77 6.14 10.51 -0.80
N ARG A 78 6.84 11.25 0.06
CA ARG A 78 6.89 12.72 0.05
C ARG A 78 8.18 13.18 0.74
N ALA A 79 8.47 14.48 0.72
CA ALA A 79 9.72 15.03 1.26
C ALA A 79 10.09 14.53 2.67
N GLY A 80 9.08 14.33 3.54
CA GLY A 80 9.23 13.83 4.92
C GLY A 80 8.91 12.34 5.13
N LEU A 81 8.57 11.58 4.08
CA LEU A 81 8.26 10.15 4.17
C LEU A 81 8.96 9.38 3.05
N LYS A 82 10.13 8.83 3.36
CA LYS A 82 11.05 8.11 2.47
C LYS A 82 11.96 7.18 3.28
N ASP A 83 12.73 6.34 2.60
CA ASP A 83 13.77 5.47 3.16
C ASP A 83 13.43 4.91 4.57
N LYS A 84 14.15 5.37 5.60
CA LYS A 84 14.01 4.95 7.00
C LYS A 84 12.59 5.13 7.53
N SER A 85 11.94 6.26 7.27
CA SER A 85 10.61 6.55 7.80
C SER A 85 9.54 5.64 7.22
N ILE A 86 9.69 5.22 5.95
CA ILE A 86 8.83 4.18 5.36
C ILE A 86 9.04 2.86 6.10
N GLY A 87 10.28 2.42 6.26
CA GLY A 87 10.57 1.15 6.93
C GLY A 87 10.05 1.09 8.37
N GLU A 88 10.24 2.16 9.15
CA GLU A 88 9.73 2.25 10.52
C GLU A 88 8.21 2.15 10.60
N GLN A 89 7.49 2.83 9.71
CA GLN A 89 6.02 2.74 9.67
C GLN A 89 5.55 1.34 9.28
N LEU A 90 6.13 0.74 8.24
CA LEU A 90 5.73 -0.59 7.77
C LEU A 90 5.95 -1.69 8.83
N ILE A 91 7.00 -1.58 9.66
CA ILE A 91 7.23 -2.49 10.78
C ILE A 91 6.12 -2.38 11.82
N ILE A 92 5.71 -1.15 12.16
CA ILE A 92 4.62 -0.90 13.11
C ILE A 92 3.30 -1.44 12.54
N ASP A 93 2.99 -1.13 11.28
CA ASP A 93 1.76 -1.55 10.61
C ASP A 93 1.66 -3.09 10.54
N THR A 94 2.77 -3.77 10.18
CA THR A 94 2.88 -5.24 10.22
C THR A 94 2.54 -5.80 11.60
N GLY A 95 3.12 -5.23 12.65
CA GLY A 95 2.85 -5.66 14.03
C GLY A 95 1.38 -5.54 14.39
N ARG A 96 0.76 -4.40 14.09
CA ARG A 96 -0.65 -4.17 14.43
C ARG A 96 -1.59 -5.05 13.61
N TYR A 97 -1.32 -5.24 12.32
CA TYR A 97 -2.21 -5.99 11.43
C TYR A 97 -2.16 -7.50 11.64
N SER A 98 -1.05 -8.03 12.16
CA SER A 98 -0.97 -9.44 12.57
C SER A 98 -2.00 -9.85 13.65
N ALA A 99 -2.57 -8.89 14.38
CA ALA A 99 -3.66 -9.17 15.33
C ALA A 99 -5.02 -9.36 14.66
N HIS A 100 -5.19 -8.96 13.40
CA HIS A 100 -6.46 -9.07 12.70
C HIS A 100 -6.70 -10.52 12.24
N PRO A 101 -7.82 -11.17 12.60
CA PRO A 101 -8.01 -12.61 12.38
C PRO A 101 -7.96 -13.02 10.91
N LYS A 102 -8.42 -12.13 10.02
CA LYS A 102 -8.41 -12.31 8.56
C LYS A 102 -7.19 -11.73 7.84
N CYS A 103 -6.18 -11.23 8.56
CA CYS A 103 -4.93 -10.82 7.92
C CYS A 103 -3.97 -12.02 7.96
N LYS A 104 -3.92 -12.83 6.90
CA LYS A 104 -2.89 -13.88 6.74
C LYS A 104 -1.74 -13.43 5.86
N LYS A 105 -2.03 -12.51 4.94
CA LYS A 105 -1.06 -11.86 4.07
C LYS A 105 -1.18 -10.35 4.20
N LEU A 106 -0.07 -9.66 4.12
CA LEU A 106 0.00 -8.20 4.10
C LEU A 106 0.82 -7.75 2.90
N ILE A 107 0.22 -6.96 2.02
CA ILE A 107 0.94 -6.21 1.00
C ILE A 107 1.13 -4.78 1.47
N CYS A 108 2.38 -4.37 1.70
CA CYS A 108 2.72 -2.97 1.92
C CYS A 108 3.08 -2.34 0.59
N PHE A 109 2.16 -1.59 0.00
CA PHE A 109 2.38 -0.89 -1.26
C PHE A 109 2.84 0.55 -1.02
N VAL A 110 4.05 0.86 -1.47
CA VAL A 110 4.61 2.22 -1.43
C VAL A 110 4.65 2.78 -2.85
N TYR A 111 3.83 3.79 -3.10
CA TYR A 111 3.85 4.54 -4.35
C TYR A 111 4.92 5.65 -4.28
N ASP A 112 5.99 5.51 -5.06
CA ASP A 112 7.12 6.43 -5.10
C ASP A 112 7.31 7.08 -6.49
N PRO A 113 6.33 7.87 -6.99
CA PRO A 113 6.38 8.39 -8.35
C PRO A 113 7.53 9.39 -8.58
N GLU A 114 8.04 10.02 -7.53
CA GLU A 114 9.17 10.96 -7.60
C GLU A 114 10.53 10.29 -7.30
N LEU A 115 10.59 8.96 -7.14
CA LEU A 115 11.81 8.19 -6.89
C LEU A 115 12.61 8.71 -5.67
N LEU A 116 11.91 9.02 -4.57
CA LEU A 116 12.49 9.54 -3.33
C LEU A 116 13.19 8.48 -2.50
N ILE A 117 12.87 7.20 -2.70
CA ILE A 117 13.53 6.06 -2.05
C ILE A 117 14.79 5.71 -2.83
N LYS A 118 15.94 5.71 -2.15
CA LYS A 118 17.24 5.54 -2.82
C LYS A 118 17.55 4.10 -3.23
N ASN A 119 17.14 3.14 -2.40
CA ASN A 119 17.37 1.71 -2.60
C ASN A 119 16.07 0.93 -2.33
N PRO A 120 15.09 0.97 -3.25
CA PRO A 120 13.82 0.31 -3.04
C PRO A 120 13.98 -1.21 -2.90
N GLU A 121 14.91 -1.83 -3.64
CA GLU A 121 15.23 -3.26 -3.52
C GLU A 121 15.68 -3.64 -2.12
N GLY A 122 16.51 -2.81 -1.48
CA GLY A 122 16.96 -3.04 -0.11
C GLY A 122 15.80 -3.09 0.87
N ILE A 123 14.91 -2.09 0.82
CA ILE A 123 13.73 -2.03 1.71
C ILE A 123 12.79 -3.21 1.44
N GLU A 124 12.53 -3.53 0.17
CA GLU A 124 11.70 -4.68 -0.20
C GLU A 124 12.27 -5.98 0.36
N ASN A 125 13.57 -6.22 0.20
CA ASN A 125 14.23 -7.45 0.66
C ASN A 125 14.30 -7.55 2.19
N ASP A 126 14.54 -6.44 2.88
CA ASP A 126 14.69 -6.43 4.35
C ASP A 126 13.34 -6.67 5.07
N LEU A 127 12.24 -6.22 4.46
CA LEU A 127 10.91 -6.21 5.06
C LEU A 127 9.93 -7.25 4.48
N SER A 128 10.16 -7.78 3.28
CA SER A 128 9.31 -8.83 2.68
C SER A 128 9.66 -10.20 3.25
N LYS A 129 9.08 -10.52 4.40
CA LYS A 129 9.28 -11.81 5.08
C LYS A 129 8.09 -12.11 5.98
N SER A 130 7.89 -13.39 6.28
CA SER A 130 6.89 -13.78 7.27
C SER A 130 7.25 -13.20 8.64
N SER A 131 6.30 -12.55 9.28
CA SER A 131 6.46 -11.87 10.57
C SER A 131 5.16 -11.98 11.36
N ASN A 132 5.24 -12.25 12.67
CA ASN A 132 4.07 -12.35 13.56
C ASN A 132 2.93 -13.26 13.03
N GLY A 133 3.27 -14.33 12.31
CA GLY A 133 2.29 -15.28 11.77
C GLY A 133 1.58 -14.83 10.49
N ILE A 134 2.00 -13.73 9.86
CA ILE A 134 1.51 -13.28 8.57
C ILE A 134 2.63 -13.23 7.53
N ASP A 135 2.30 -13.46 6.26
CA ASP A 135 3.23 -13.32 5.14
C ASP A 135 3.24 -11.87 4.63
N VAL A 136 4.38 -11.20 4.72
CA VAL A 136 4.51 -9.78 4.37
C VAL A 136 5.25 -9.62 3.06
N GLN A 137 4.67 -8.84 2.15
CA GLN A 137 5.29 -8.43 0.90
C GLN A 137 5.30 -6.90 0.79
N VAL A 138 6.48 -6.31 0.72
CA VAL A 138 6.65 -4.90 0.40
C VAL A 138 6.80 -4.74 -1.11
N ILE A 139 6.07 -3.78 -1.69
CA ILE A 139 6.13 -3.45 -3.12
C ILE A 139 6.32 -1.94 -3.23
N ILE A 140 7.46 -1.51 -3.75
CA ILE A 140 7.75 -0.12 -4.06
C ILE A 140 7.65 0.07 -5.57
N SER A 141 6.84 1.04 -6.00
CA SER A 141 6.61 1.29 -7.43
C SER A 141 6.33 2.77 -7.71
N PRO A 142 6.77 3.33 -8.86
CA PRO A 142 7.67 2.72 -9.84
C PRO A 142 9.07 2.50 -9.27
N LYS A 143 9.85 1.68 -9.98
CA LYS A 143 11.29 1.58 -9.77
C LYS A 143 11.98 2.41 -10.85
N GLY A 144 13.06 3.10 -10.49
CA GLY A 144 13.91 3.76 -11.48
C GLY A 144 14.44 2.74 -12.48
N ASN A 145 14.56 3.14 -13.75
CA ASN A 145 15.24 2.34 -14.78
C ASN A 145 16.74 2.35 -14.58
#